data_AF-A0A7K4H3H3-F1
#
_entry.id   AF-A0A7K4H3H3-F1
#
_cell.length_a   1.000
_cell.length_b   1.000
_cell.length_c   1.000
_cell.angle_alpha   90.00
_cell.angle_beta   90.00
_cell.angle_gamma   90.00
#
_symmetry.space_group_name_H-M   'P 1'
#
loop_
_entity.id
_entity.type
_entity.pdbx_description
1 polymer ?
#
loop_
_entity_poly.entity_id
_entity_poly.type
_entity_poly.pdbx_seq_one_letter_code
_entity_poly.pdbx_strand_id
1 'polypeptide(L)' 'MKIVRINVENEDFRFDEITPDSKYFLRGARGLSSQIIHDEVPPLCDPLGSENKLILANGTLAGSPFPCSAR' A
#
# COMPACT_ATOMS: atom_id res chain seq x y z
N MET A 1 -0.51 4.30 11.58
CA MET A 1 -1.16 4.34 10.23
C MET A 1 -1.49 2.90 9.89
N LYS A 2 -2.63 2.62 9.27
CA LYS A 2 -3.02 1.23 8.97
C LYS A 2 -3.05 0.97 7.47
N ILE A 3 -2.64 -0.22 7.06
CA ILE A 3 -2.85 -0.76 5.72
C ILE A 3 -4.00 -1.76 5.81
N VAL A 4 -5.03 -1.57 4.99
CA VAL A 4 -6.07 -2.60 4.81
C VAL A 4 -5.59 -3.55 3.73
N ARG A 5 -5.50 -4.84 4.05
CA ARG A 5 -5.20 -5.89 3.09
C ARG A 5 -6.46 -6.69 2.85
N ILE A 6 -6.81 -6.85 1.58
CA ILE A 6 -8.00 -7.57 1.15
C ILE A 6 -7.51 -8.66 0.20
N ASN A 7 -7.88 -9.90 0.49
CA ASN A 7 -7.72 -11.00 -0.44
C ASN A 7 -9.10 -11.32 -1.03
N VAL A 8 -9.22 -11.12 -2.35
CA VAL A 8 -10.49 -11.29 -3.07
C VAL A 8 -10.77 -12.74 -3.44
N GLU A 9 -9.76 -13.62 -3.41
CA GLU A 9 -9.93 -15.05 -3.71
C GLU A 9 -10.69 -15.78 -2.60
N ASN A 10 -10.44 -15.40 -1.34
CA ASN A 10 -11.03 -16.02 -0.17
C ASN A 10 -11.90 -15.07 0.67
N GLU A 11 -12.18 -13.87 0.16
CA GLU A 11 -13.01 -12.84 0.79
C GLU A 11 -12.53 -12.40 2.20
N ASP A 12 -11.23 -12.51 2.47
CA ASP A 12 -10.64 -12.15 3.76
C ASP A 12 -10.07 -10.73 3.76
N PHE A 13 -10.04 -10.10 4.94
CA PHE A 13 -9.39 -8.81 5.14
C PHE A 13 -8.73 -8.69 6.51
N ARG A 14 -7.64 -7.90 6.55
CA ARG A 14 -6.95 -7.55 7.80
C ARG A 14 -6.42 -6.14 7.78
N PHE A 15 -6.19 -5.62 8.97
CA PHE A 15 -5.52 -4.34 9.18
C PHE A 15 -4.11 -4.58 9.71
N ASP A 16 -3.12 -4.12 8.97
CA ASP A 16 -1.73 -4.13 9.40
C ASP A 16 -1.36 -2.73 9.90
N GLU A 17 -0.90 -2.63 11.15
CA GLU A 17 -0.41 -1.37 11.70
C GLU A 17 1.01 -1.08 11.19
N ILE A 18 1.25 0.14 10.75
CA ILE A 18 2.58 0.67 10.43
C ILE A 18 3.15 1.30 11.70
N THR A 19 4.04 0.57 12.35
CA THR A 19 4.81 1.00 13.51
C THR A 19 6.04 1.83 13.11
N PRO A 20 6.67 2.58 14.03
CA PRO A 20 7.86 3.40 13.74
C PRO A 20 9.08 2.64 13.20
N ASP A 21 9.21 1.37 13.56
CA ASP A 21 10.28 0.45 13.11
C ASP A 21 9.96 -0.22 11.76
N SER A 22 8.76 -0.02 11.23
CA SER A 22 8.36 -0.57 9.93
C SER A 22 9.10 0.10 8.79
N LYS A 23 9.51 -0.69 7.78
CA LYS A 23 10.01 -0.19 6.49
C LYS A 23 9.01 0.72 5.75
N TYR A 24 7.73 0.65 6.12
CA TYR A 24 6.66 1.48 5.57
C TYR A 24 6.43 2.79 6.34
N PHE A 25 7.13 3.00 7.47
CA PHE A 25 7.00 4.22 8.27
C PHE A 25 7.35 5.47 7.45
N LEU A 26 6.51 6.51 7.58
CA LEU A 26 6.62 7.79 6.86
C LEU A 26 6.60 7.70 5.32
N ARG A 27 6.27 6.55 4.74
CA ARG A 27 6.02 6.43 3.29
C ARG A 27 4.56 6.72 2.97
N GLY A 28 4.34 7.45 1.89
CA GLY A 28 3.01 7.71 1.34
C GLY A 28 3.00 7.60 -0.18
N ALA A 29 1.80 7.54 -0.75
CA ALA A 29 1.53 7.46 -2.18
C ALA A 29 2.51 6.49 -2.90
N ARG A 30 3.19 6.98 -3.93
CA ARG A 30 4.16 6.22 -4.74
C ARG A 30 5.26 5.57 -3.90
N GLY A 31 5.74 6.25 -2.85
CA GLY A 31 6.80 5.72 -2.00
C GLY A 31 6.36 4.49 -1.21
N LEU A 32 5.09 4.46 -0.78
CA LEU A 32 4.50 3.32 -0.09
C LEU A 32 4.17 2.19 -1.08
N SER A 33 3.47 2.51 -2.18
CA SER A 33 3.05 1.49 -3.14
C SER A 33 4.24 0.81 -3.83
N SER A 34 5.28 1.56 -4.19
CA SER A 34 6.49 0.97 -4.82
C SER A 34 7.23 0.04 -3.87
N GLN A 35 7.28 0.36 -2.58
CA GLN A 35 7.92 -0.50 -1.58
C GLN A 35 7.12 -1.80 -1.39
N ILE A 36 5.78 -1.73 -1.32
CA ILE A 36 4.93 -2.91 -1.22
C ILE A 36 5.07 -3.80 -2.46
N ILE A 37 5.09 -3.22 -3.67
CA ILE A 37 5.30 -3.99 -4.91
C ILE A 37 6.66 -4.69 -4.87
N HIS A 38 7.73 -3.96 -4.56
CA HIS A 38 9.08 -4.52 -4.47
C HIS A 38 9.15 -5.70 -3.50
N ASP A 39 8.46 -5.59 -2.36
CA ASP A 39 8.58 -6.57 -1.29
C ASP A 39 7.68 -7.78 -1.46
N GLU A 40 6.57 -7.66 -2.20
CA GLU A 40 5.50 -8.66 -2.16
C GLU A 40 4.95 -9.11 -3.52
N VAL A 41 5.43 -8.55 -4.64
CA VAL A 41 5.02 -8.96 -5.99
C VAL A 41 6.20 -9.60 -6.71
N PRO A 42 6.09 -10.85 -7.20
CA PRO A 42 7.16 -11.48 -7.96
C PRO A 42 7.50 -10.67 -9.23
N PRO A 43 8.77 -10.41 -9.54
CA PRO A 43 9.16 -9.52 -10.63
C PRO A 43 8.80 -10.03 -12.03
N LEU A 44 8.50 -11.33 -12.16
CA LEU A 44 8.14 -11.99 -13.41
C LEU A 44 6.69 -12.51 -13.41
N CYS A 45 5.84 -12.06 -12.47
CA CYS A 45 4.44 -12.49 -12.45
C CYS A 45 3.68 -12.01 -13.69
N ASP A 46 2.63 -12.74 -14.06
CA ASP A 46 1.66 -12.25 -15.04
C ASP A 46 0.97 -10.99 -14.48
N PRO A 47 0.99 -9.85 -15.19
CA PRO A 47 0.30 -8.63 -14.76
C PRO A 47 -1.21 -8.82 -14.52
N LEU A 48 -1.84 -9.84 -15.10
CA LEU A 48 -3.25 -10.17 -14.89
C LEU A 48 -3.44 -11.44 -14.04
N GLY A 49 -2.36 -12.02 -13.52
CA GLY A 49 -2.38 -13.21 -12.67
C GLY A 49 -2.70 -12.92 -11.20
N SER A 50 -2.90 -13.98 -10.44
CA SER A 50 -3.26 -13.95 -9.00
C SER A 50 -2.19 -13.31 -8.11
N GLU A 51 -0.92 -13.34 -8.54
CA GLU A 51 0.20 -12.79 -7.78
C GLU A 51 0.32 -11.26 -7.87
N ASN A 52 -0.38 -10.63 -8.82
CA ASN A 52 -0.37 -9.17 -8.95
C ASN A 52 -1.20 -8.53 -7.82
N LYS A 53 -0.82 -7.31 -7.43
CA LYS A 53 -1.48 -6.53 -6.37
C LYS A 53 -1.91 -5.17 -6.86
N LEU A 54 -3.20 -4.85 -6.70
CA LEU A 54 -3.72 -3.49 -6.84
C LEU A 54 -3.54 -2.74 -5.52
N ILE A 55 -2.78 -1.63 -5.54
CA ILE A 55 -2.49 -0.84 -4.35
C ILE A 55 -3.04 0.57 -4.53
N LEU A 56 -3.93 0.96 -3.61
CA LEU A 56 -4.41 2.32 -3.48
C LEU A 56 -3.75 2.94 -2.25
N ALA A 57 -2.93 3.97 -2.46
CA ALA A 57 -2.18 4.63 -1.41
C ALA A 57 -2.31 6.15 -1.53
N ASN A 58 -2.69 6.81 -0.44
CA ASN A 58 -2.75 8.26 -0.33
C ASN A 58 -1.38 8.87 0.01
N GLY A 59 -1.19 10.15 -0.30
CA GLY A 59 -0.01 10.89 0.16
C GLY A 59 0.03 11.02 1.68
N THR A 60 1.24 11.18 2.24
CA THR A 60 1.46 11.32 3.69
C THR A 60 0.70 12.51 4.29
N LEU A 61 0.44 13.55 3.49
CA LEU A 61 -0.29 14.76 3.90
C LEU A 61 -1.77 14.72 3.50
N ALA A 62 -2.26 13.64 2.90
CA ALA A 62 -3.66 13.54 2.51
C ALA A 62 -4.58 13.56 3.74
N GLY A 63 -5.64 14.39 3.67
CA GLY A 63 -6.55 14.65 4.78
C GLY A 63 -6.09 15.75 5.76
N SER A 64 -4.91 16.33 5.56
CA SER A 64 -4.45 17.50 6.32
C SER A 64 -4.97 18.82 5.70
N PRO A 65 -4.87 19.96 6.41
CA PRO A 65 -5.26 21.27 5.86
C PRO A 65 -4.21 21.87 4.90
N PHE A 66 -3.11 21.16 4.60
CA PHE A 66 -2.10 21.67 3.68
C PHE A 66 -2.66 21.81 2.25
N PRO A 67 -2.40 22.93 1.57
CA PRO A 67 -2.88 23.14 0.21
C PRO A 67 -2.33 22.05 -0.72
N CYS A 68 -3.11 21.72 -1.75
CA CYS A 68 -2.73 20.76 -2.80
C CYS A 68 -2.36 19.33 -2.31
N SER A 69 -2.81 18.92 -1.12
CA SER A 69 -2.41 17.65 -0.50
C SER A 69 -3.41 16.49 -0.66
N ALA A 70 -4.32 16.54 -1.64
CA ALA A 70 -5.40 15.54 -1.81
C ALA A 70 -5.10 14.49 -2.91
N ARG A 71 -3.85 14.06 -3.04
CA ARG A 71 -3.42 13.00 -3.98
C ARG A 71 -3.07 11.72 -3.24
#